data_AF-A0A972HNP7-F1
#
_entry.id   AF-A0A972HNP7-F1
#
_cell.length_a   1.000
_cell.length_b   1.000
_cell.length_c   1.000
_cell.angle_alpha   90.00
_cell.angle_beta   90.00
_cell.angle_gamma   90.00
#
_symmetry.space_group_name_H-M   'P 1'
#
loop_
_entity.id
_entity.type
_entity.pdbx_description
1 polymer ?
#
loop_
_entity_poly.entity_id
_entity_poly.type
_entity_poly.pdbx_seq_one_letter_code
_entity_poly.pdbx_strand_id
1 'polypeptide(L)' 'MDFKVGDNVIYPHHGAAVILSRETRQAFGESREYLNLKTAHGDLKLSVPVDKVDEVGMRPPIDE' A
#
# COMPACT_ATOMS: atom_id res chain seq x y z
N MET A 1 6.73 9.62 3.07
CA MET A 1 5.69 9.88 2.05
C MET A 1 4.39 9.36 2.62
N ASP A 2 3.41 10.22 2.89
CA ASP A 2 2.15 9.81 3.49
C ASP A 2 1.15 9.47 2.39
N PHE A 3 0.88 8.17 2.23
CA PHE A 3 -0.16 7.69 1.33
C PHE A 3 -1.54 7.75 2.00
N LYS A 4 -2.58 8.16 1.26
CA LYS A 4 -3.96 8.21 1.78
C LYS A 4 -4.84 7.16 1.11
N VAL A 5 -5.97 6.89 1.75
CA VAL A 5 -7.01 6.06 1.14
C VAL A 5 -7.53 6.74 -0.12
N GLY A 6 -7.56 6.01 -1.23
CA GLY A 6 -7.90 6.51 -2.56
C GLY A 6 -6.71 6.91 -3.42
N ASP A 7 -5.49 6.99 -2.87
CA ASP A 7 -4.30 7.25 -3.67
C ASP A 7 -3.98 6.08 -4.62
N ASN A 8 -3.61 6.44 -5.84
CA ASN A 8 -2.98 5.52 -6.79
C ASN A 8 -1.50 5.41 -6.46
N VAL A 9 -0.97 4.20 -6.55
CA VAL A 9 0.41 3.89 -6.19
C VAL A 9 0.93 2.78 -7.09
N ILE A 10 2.24 2.75 -7.30
CA ILE A 10 2.93 1.74 -8.08
C ILE A 10 3.70 0.82 -7.13
N TYR A 11 3.42 -0.47 -7.21
CA TYR A 11 4.16 -1.53 -6.53
C TYR A 11 5.09 -2.22 -7.54
N PRO A 12 6.42 -2.21 -7.37
CA PRO A 12 7.38 -2.62 -8.41
C PRO A 12 7.12 -3.99 -9.05
N HIS A 13 6.64 -4.96 -8.25
CA HIS A 13 6.37 -6.33 -8.72
C HIS A 13 4.92 -6.58 -9.16
N HIS A 14 3.98 -5.68 -8.84
CA HIS A 14 2.53 -5.90 -9.05
C HIS A 14 1.85 -4.80 -9.87
N GLY A 15 2.57 -3.73 -10.21
CA GLY A 15 2.09 -2.63 -11.04
C GLY A 15 1.22 -1.64 -10.26
N ALA A 16 0.28 -1.02 -10.96
CA ALA A 16 -0.62 -0.02 -10.40
C ALA A 16 -1.62 -0.64 -9.43
N ALA A 17 -1.72 -0.03 -8.25
CA ALA A 17 -2.68 -0.37 -7.21
C ALA A 17 -3.31 0.90 -6.64
N VAL A 18 -4.48 0.74 -6.02
CA VAL A 18 -5.15 1.81 -5.30
C VAL A 18 -5.25 1.45 -3.83
N ILE A 19 -5.07 2.42 -2.95
CA ILE A 19 -5.22 2.21 -1.51
C ILE A 19 -6.70 2.19 -1.16
N LEU A 20 -7.20 1.05 -0.69
CA LEU A 20 -8.59 0.86 -0.29
C LEU A 20 -8.85 1.29 1.15
N SER A 21 -7.93 1.01 2.07
CA SER A 21 -8.09 1.35 3.47
C SER A 21 -6.75 1.35 4.21
N ARG A 22 -6.72 2.06 5.35
CA ARG A 22 -5.62 2.03 6.32
C ARG A 22 -6.16 1.46 7.62
N GLU A 23 -5.56 0.38 8.10
CA GLU A 23 -5.95 -0.29 9.32
C GLU A 23 -4.75 -0.44 10.26
N THR A 24 -4.96 -0.11 11.54
CA THR A 24 -3.99 -0.43 12.59
C THR A 24 -4.30 -1.82 13.13
N ARG A 25 -3.32 -2.72 13.09
CA ARG A 25 -3.45 -4.08 13.61
C ARG A 25 -2.33 -4.36 14.60
N GLN A 26 -2.65 -5.07 15.66
CA GLN A 26 -1.66 -5.55 16.61
C GLN A 26 -1.04 -6.84 16.05
N ALA A 27 0.22 -6.75 15.62
CA ALA A 27 0.97 -7.87 15.07
C ALA A 27 2.24 -8.06 15.89
N PHE A 28 2.55 -9.29 16.30
CA PHE A 28 3.73 -9.60 17.11
C PHE A 28 3.85 -8.82 18.43
N GLY A 29 2.71 -8.45 19.04
CA GLY A 29 2.67 -7.68 20.28
C GLY A 29 2.84 -6.16 20.10
N GLU A 30 3.01 -5.69 18.87
CA GLU A 30 3.16 -4.27 18.54
C GLU A 30 2.01 -3.78 17.65
N SER A 31 1.53 -2.57 17.89
CA SER A 31 0.55 -1.93 17.02
C SER A 31 1.24 -1.42 15.76
N ARG A 32 0.89 -2.00 14.60
CA ARG A 32 1.43 -1.61 13.29
C ARG A 32 0.33 -1.21 12.35
N GLU A 33 0.59 -0.21 11.54
CA GLU A 33 -0.35 0.27 10.53
C GLU A 33 -0.11 -0.42 9.19
N TYR A 34 -1.20 -0.83 8.55
CA TYR A 34 -1.20 -1.52 7.26
C TYR A 34 -2.08 -0.76 6.28
N LEU A 35 -1.59 -0.66 5.04
CA LEU A 35 -2.32 -0.16 3.89
C LEU A 35 -2.84 -1.35 3.11
N ASN A 36 -4.15 -1.43 2.94
CA ASN A 36 -4.77 -2.38 2.03
C ASN A 36 -4.82 -1.77 0.64
N LEU A 37 -4.21 -2.47 -0.30
CA LEU A 37 -4.04 -2.09 -1.69
C LEU A 37 -4.85 -3.06 -2.55
N LYS A 38 -5.44 -2.57 -3.63
CA LYS A 38 -6.06 -3.39 -4.66
C LYS A 38 -5.37 -3.15 -5.98
N THR A 39 -4.84 -4.21 -6.59
CA THR A 39 -4.22 -4.12 -7.92
C THR A 39 -5.29 -3.84 -8.97
N ALA A 40 -4.98 -2.99 -9.95
CA ALA A 40 -5.88 -2.73 -11.07
C ALA A 40 -6.03 -3.97 -11.98
N HIS A 41 -4.96 -4.77 -12.08
CA HIS A 41 -4.95 -6.03 -12.81
C HIS A 41 -5.10 -7.21 -11.82
N GLY A 42 -6.22 -7.94 -11.91
CA GLY A 42 -6.36 -9.26 -11.30
C GLY A 42 -7.02 -9.34 -9.92
N ASP A 43 -7.73 -8.29 -9.47
CA ASP A 43 -8.50 -8.27 -8.21
C ASP A 43 -7.71 -8.73 -6.96
N LEU A 44 -6.38 -8.63 -6.99
CA LEU A 44 -5.53 -9.04 -5.88
C LEU A 44 -5.57 -7.95 -4.81
N LYS A 45 -5.83 -8.36 -3.56
CA LYS A 45 -5.72 -7.48 -2.39
C LYS A 45 -4.40 -7.74 -1.69
N LEU A 46 -3.61 -6.69 -1.51
CA LEU A 46 -2.32 -6.70 -0.85
C LEU A 46 -2.41 -5.88 0.43
N SER A 47 -1.72 -6.29 1.49
CA SER A 47 -1.60 -5.50 2.72
C SER A 47 -0.13 -5.22 2.99
N VAL A 48 0.26 -3.94 2.97
CA VAL A 48 1.65 -3.51 3.16
C VAL A 48 1.75 -2.70 4.46
N PRO A 49 2.67 -3.03 5.37
CA PRO A 49 2.88 -2.21 6.57
C PRO A 49 3.44 -0.85 6.18
N VAL A 50 2.88 0.22 6.77
CA VAL A 50 3.24 1.61 6.49
C VAL A 50 4.74 1.86 6.70
N ASP A 51 5.35 1.19 7.67
CA ASP A 51 6.78 1.31 7.98
C ASP A 51 7.69 0.74 6.86
N LYS A 52 7.20 -0.20 6.05
CA LYS A 52 7.97 -0.83 4.96
C LYS A 52 7.63 -0.34 3.57
N VAL A 53 6.75 0.65 3.42
CA VAL A 53 6.37 1.16 2.08
C VAL A 53 7.59 1.65 1.27
N ASP A 54 8.57 2.24 1.94
CA ASP A 54 9.83 2.67 1.30
C ASP A 54 10.72 1.47 0.94
N GLU A 55 10.83 0.49 1.86
CA GLU A 55 11.63 -0.74 1.67
C GLU A 55 11.11 -1.59 0.50
N VAL A 56 9.79 -1.67 0.31
CA VAL A 56 9.18 -2.39 -0.83
C VAL A 56 9.19 -1.58 -2.14
N GLY A 57 9.71 -0.35 -2.11
CA GLY A 57 9.81 0.51 -3.29
C GLY A 57 8.47 1.05 -3.79
N MET A 58 7.50 1.23 -2.89
CA MET A 58 6.19 1.78 -3.25
C MET A 58 6.32 3.26 -3.60
N ARG A 59 5.74 3.67 -4.73
CA ARG A 59 5.88 5.06 -5.24
C ARG A 59 4.56 5.62 -5.74
N PRO A 60 4.34 6.94 -5.69
CA PRO A 60 3.22 7.54 -6.40
C PRO A 60 3.40 7.37 -7.91
N PRO A 61 2.31 7.30 -8.70
CA PRO A 61 2.39 7.39 -10.14
C PRO A 61 2.98 8.73 -10.55
N ILE A 62 3.68 8.73 -11.68
CA ILE A 62 4.13 9.97 -12.33
C ILE A 62 2.91 10.49 -13.09
N ASP A 63 2.35 11.60 -12.62
CA ASP A 63 1.34 12.38 -13.35
C ASP A 63 2.10 13.48 -14.13
N GLU A 64 1.83 13.63 -15.42
CA GLU A 64 2.45 14.62 -16.33
C GLU A 64 1.82 16.01 -16.20
#